data_AF-A0A0D0BV57-F1
#
_entry.id   AF-A0A0D0BV57-F1
#
_cell.length_a   1.000
_cell.length_b   1.000
_cell.length_c   1.000
_cell.angle_alpha   90.00
_cell.angle_beta   90.00
_cell.angle_gamma   90.00
#
_symmetry.space_group_name_H-M   'P 1'
#
loop_
_entity.id
_entity.type
_entity.pdbx_description
1 polymer ?
#
loop_
_entity_poly.entity_id
_entity_poly.type
_entity_poly.pdbx_seq_one_letter_code
_entity_poly.pdbx_strand_id
1 'polypeptide(L)'
;EQLGEETGCWMYFAAQHPNAHENFAHYTSRRLTLDWIPTLDTLHNKMNKLFISLQCSHCSNAAELSADLIAKEAALSAALAEMSNLRTKNQQLEEQ
;
A
#
# COMPACT_ATOMS: atom_id res chain seq x y z
N GLU A 1 20.20 -16.54 -9.93
CA GLU A 1 21.63 -16.68 -9.63
C GLU A 1 22.46 -16.96 -10.87
N GLN A 2 22.10 -17.98 -11.64
CA GLN A 2 22.79 -18.40 -12.88
C GLN A 2 23.11 -17.25 -13.87
N LEU A 3 22.19 -16.30 -14.10
CA LEU A 3 22.44 -15.15 -14.97
C LEU A 3 23.63 -14.28 -14.53
N GLY A 4 23.83 -14.10 -13.22
CA GLY A 4 24.93 -13.28 -12.70
C GLY A 4 26.27 -13.99 -12.82
N GLU A 5 26.25 -15.30 -12.71
CA GLU A 5 27.42 -16.16 -12.87
C GLU A 5 27.82 -16.29 -14.34
N GLU A 6 26.84 -16.47 -15.24
CA GLU A 6 27.03 -16.60 -16.68
C GLU A 6 27.50 -15.29 -17.33
N THR A 7 26.96 -14.15 -16.88
CA THR A 7 27.28 -12.84 -17.48
C THR A 7 28.41 -12.10 -16.78
N GLY A 8 28.80 -12.51 -15.57
CA GLY A 8 29.78 -11.80 -14.73
C GLY A 8 29.35 -10.38 -14.35
N CYS A 9 28.08 -10.02 -14.54
CA CYS A 9 27.57 -8.68 -14.32
C CYS A 9 27.35 -8.40 -12.83
N TRP A 10 27.44 -7.12 -12.46
CA TRP A 10 27.01 -6.66 -11.15
C TRP A 10 25.49 -6.58 -11.10
N MET A 11 24.88 -7.45 -10.31
CA MET A 11 23.43 -7.47 -10.11
C MET A 11 23.07 -7.35 -8.64
N TYR A 12 22.07 -6.54 -8.39
CA TYR A 12 21.35 -6.43 -7.13
C TYR A 12 19.85 -6.46 -7.43
N PHE A 13 19.11 -7.29 -6.70
CA PHE A 13 17.67 -7.40 -6.82
C PHE A 13 17.06 -7.31 -5.42
N ALA A 14 15.99 -6.56 -5.27
CA ALA A 14 15.24 -6.52 -4.02
C ALA A 14 13.74 -6.47 -4.32
N ALA A 15 12.97 -7.23 -3.56
CA ALA A 15 11.53 -7.33 -3.70
C ALA A 15 10.88 -7.45 -2.33
N GLN A 16 9.78 -6.72 -2.14
CA GLN A 16 8.93 -6.84 -0.97
C GLN A 16 7.50 -7.08 -1.43
N HIS A 17 6.86 -8.08 -0.85
CA HIS A 17 5.43 -8.27 -1.04
C HIS A 17 4.68 -7.20 -0.22
N PRO A 18 3.66 -6.51 -0.78
CA PRO A 18 2.97 -5.42 -0.09
C PRO A 18 2.37 -5.79 1.28
N ASN A 19 2.01 -7.07 1.45
CA ASN A 19 1.43 -7.59 2.68
C ASN A 19 2.41 -8.43 3.51
N ALA A 20 3.70 -8.48 3.15
CA ALA A 20 4.68 -9.17 3.99
C ALA A 20 4.94 -8.34 5.26
N HIS A 21 4.92 -9.02 6.40
CA HIS A 21 5.31 -8.44 7.69
C HIS A 21 6.83 -8.48 7.91
N GLU A 22 7.57 -9.16 7.03
CA GLU A 22 9.01 -9.32 7.07
C GLU A 22 9.72 -8.28 6.18
N ASN A 23 11.03 -8.12 6.39
CA ASN A 23 11.88 -7.27 5.57
C ASN A 23 11.89 -7.74 4.11
N PHE A 24 12.22 -6.82 3.19
CA PHE A 24 12.35 -7.14 1.77
C PHE A 24 13.37 -8.27 1.53
N ALA A 25 13.03 -9.18 0.62
CA ALA A 25 13.96 -10.18 0.12
C ALA A 25 14.93 -9.50 -0.84
N HIS A 26 16.20 -9.89 -0.80
CA HIS A 26 17.19 -9.37 -1.74
C HIS A 26 18.16 -10.46 -2.19
N TYR A 27 18.72 -10.23 -3.38
CA TYR A 27 19.76 -11.03 -3.99
C TYR A 27 20.86 -10.10 -4.45
N THR A 28 22.10 -10.48 -4.16
CA THR A 28 23.30 -9.79 -4.63
C THR A 28 24.17 -10.79 -5.38
N SER A 29 24.54 -10.48 -6.61
CA SER A 29 25.47 -11.30 -7.37
C SER A 29 26.82 -11.42 -6.67
N ARG A 30 27.46 -12.59 -6.80
CA ARG A 30 28.78 -12.85 -6.22
C ARG A 30 29.83 -11.82 -6.66
N ARG A 31 29.78 -11.39 -7.92
CA ARG A 31 30.72 -10.41 -8.48
C ARG A 31 30.58 -9.05 -7.79
N LEU A 32 29.35 -8.57 -7.59
CA LEU A 32 29.08 -7.32 -6.88
C LEU A 32 29.54 -7.38 -5.41
N THR A 33 29.33 -8.52 -4.74
CA THR A 33 29.77 -8.71 -3.35
C THR A 33 31.29 -8.67 -3.20
N LEU A 34 32.04 -9.21 -4.17
CA LEU A 34 33.50 -9.27 -4.13
C LEU A 34 34.16 -7.97 -4.58
N ASP A 35 33.62 -7.32 -5.59
CA ASP A 35 34.26 -6.17 -6.24
C ASP A 35 33.97 -4.84 -5.53
N TRP A 36 32.81 -4.71 -4.85
CA TRP A 36 32.41 -3.42 -4.30
C TRP A 36 31.43 -3.49 -3.12
N ILE A 37 31.97 -3.68 -1.92
CA ILE A 37 31.20 -3.75 -0.67
C ILE A 37 30.57 -2.41 -0.22
N PRO A 38 31.25 -1.25 -0.26
CA PRO A 38 30.69 0.00 0.31
C PRO A 38 29.41 0.52 -0.39
N THR A 39 29.31 0.31 -1.70
CA THR A 39 28.10 0.65 -2.47
C THR A 39 26.96 -0.30 -2.15
N LEU A 40 27.24 -1.55 -1.80
CA LEU A 40 26.20 -2.53 -1.47
C LEU A 40 25.42 -2.13 -0.23
N ASP A 41 26.11 -1.70 0.83
CA ASP A 41 25.47 -1.20 2.05
C ASP A 41 24.62 0.04 1.77
N THR A 42 25.15 0.95 0.96
CA THR A 42 24.42 2.15 0.55
C THR A 42 23.15 1.80 -0.23
N LEU A 43 23.25 0.85 -1.15
CA LEU A 43 22.15 0.43 -2.00
C LEU A 43 21.09 -0.32 -1.18
N HIS A 44 21.51 -1.22 -0.29
CA HIS A 44 20.63 -1.92 0.64
C HIS A 44 19.88 -0.93 1.56
N ASN A 45 20.58 0.04 2.12
CA ASN A 45 19.97 1.08 2.96
C ASN A 45 18.96 1.96 2.19
N LYS A 46 19.26 2.29 0.93
CA LYS A 46 18.32 3.04 0.07
C LYS A 46 17.07 2.21 -0.24
N MET A 47 17.23 0.93 -0.55
CA MET A 47 16.09 0.04 -0.83
C MET A 47 15.22 -0.16 0.41
N ASN A 48 15.84 -0.33 1.58
CA ASN A 48 15.10 -0.39 2.84
C ASN A 48 14.24 0.86 3.07
N LYS A 49 14.84 2.05 2.92
CA LYS A 49 14.11 3.32 3.05
C LYS A 49 12.97 3.42 2.04
N LEU A 50 13.21 3.04 0.79
CA LEU A 50 12.21 3.07 -0.27
C LEU A 50 11.01 2.20 0.07
N PHE A 51 11.24 0.95 0.47
CA PHE A 51 10.13 0.05 0.78
C PHE A 51 9.36 0.46 2.04
N ILE A 52 10.05 0.93 3.09
CA ILE A 52 9.39 1.48 4.28
C ILE A 52 8.51 2.67 3.90
N SER A 53 9.02 3.62 3.12
CA SER A 53 8.24 4.77 2.66
C SER A 53 7.02 4.36 1.83
N LEU A 54 7.18 3.36 0.95
CA LEU A 54 6.08 2.83 0.15
C LEU A 54 5.00 2.17 1.03
N GLN A 55 5.41 1.37 2.00
CA GLN A 55 4.51 0.72 2.94
C GLN A 55 3.75 1.75 3.79
N CYS A 56 4.44 2.75 4.33
CA CYS A 56 3.79 3.83 5.08
C CYS A 56 2.79 4.60 4.23
N SER A 57 3.13 4.91 2.97
CA SER A 57 2.21 5.58 2.04
C SER A 57 0.97 4.72 1.76
N HIS A 58 1.15 3.40 1.57
CA HIS A 58 0.03 2.49 1.38
C HIS A 58 -0.88 2.43 2.61
N CYS A 59 -0.32 2.35 3.82
CA CYS A 59 -1.10 2.39 5.05
C CYS A 59 -1.87 3.71 5.21
N SER A 60 -1.24 4.84 4.85
CA SER A 60 -1.89 6.15 4.88
C SER A 60 -3.09 6.21 3.92
N ASN A 61 -2.90 5.77 2.67
CA ASN A 61 -3.97 5.75 1.68
C ASN A 61 -5.12 4.83 2.10
N ALA A 62 -4.80 3.66 2.68
CA ALA A 62 -5.82 2.74 3.19
C ALA A 62 -6.62 3.35 4.35
N ALA A 63 -5.97 4.10 5.24
CA ALA A 63 -6.63 4.80 6.34
C ALA A 63 -7.55 5.92 5.83
N GLU A 64 -7.10 6.70 4.85
CA GLU A 64 -7.90 7.75 4.21
C GLU A 64 -9.14 7.17 3.52
N LEU A 65 -8.96 6.12 2.71
CA LEU A 65 -10.07 5.42 2.05
C LEU A 65 -11.07 4.83 3.06
N SER A 66 -10.59 4.31 4.18
CA SER A 66 -11.43 3.79 5.26
C SER A 66 -12.26 4.91 5.91
N ALA A 67 -11.64 6.05 6.20
CA ALA A 67 -12.33 7.21 6.77
C ALA A 67 -13.39 7.77 5.82
N ASP A 68 -13.07 7.87 4.52
CA ASP A 68 -14.01 8.30 3.50
C ASP A 68 -15.21 7.35 3.39
N LEU A 69 -14.95 6.04 3.41
CA LEU A 69 -16.01 5.03 3.37
C LEU A 69 -16.96 5.17 4.55
N ILE A 70 -16.44 5.31 5.77
CA ILE A 70 -17.25 5.53 6.98
C ILE A 70 -18.10 6.81 6.85
N ALA A 71 -17.50 7.91 6.38
CA ALA A 71 -18.22 9.16 6.20
C ALA A 71 -19.35 9.04 5.15
N LYS A 72 -19.09 8.33 4.05
CA LYS A 72 -20.10 8.08 3.01
C LYS A 72 -21.22 7.16 3.51
N GLU A 73 -20.92 6.12 4.28
CA GLU A 73 -21.93 5.25 4.89
C GLU A 73 -22.82 5.98 5.88
N ALA A 74 -22.25 6.88 6.69
CA ALA A 74 -23.01 7.73 7.60
C ALA A 74 -23.94 8.69 6.85
N ALA A 75 -23.45 9.33 5.77
CA ALA A 75 -24.26 10.21 4.94
C ALA A 75 -25.40 9.45 4.23
N LEU A 76 -25.12 8.25 3.72
CA LEU A 76 -26.13 7.38 3.11
C LEU A 76 -27.21 6.98 4.11
N SER A 77 -26.82 6.61 5.33
CA SER A 77 -27.77 6.26 6.40
C SER A 77 -28.67 7.45 6.78
N ALA A 78 -28.10 8.65 6.88
CA ALA A 78 -28.85 9.87 7.15
C ALA A 78 -29.86 10.20 6.03
N ALA A 79 -29.42 10.11 4.77
CA ALA A 79 -30.28 10.36 3.61
C ALA A 79 -31.44 9.34 3.51
N LEU A 80 -31.19 8.07 3.83
CA LEU A 80 -32.24 7.05 3.88
C LEU A 80 -33.27 7.35 4.98
N ALA A 81 -32.82 7.76 6.16
CA ALA A 81 -33.71 8.14 7.26
C ALA A 81 -34.56 9.39 6.92
N GLU A 82 -33.96 10.38 6.25
CA GLU A 82 -34.67 11.56 5.76
C GLU A 82 -35.72 11.17 4.71
N MET A 83 -35.37 10.33 3.74
CA MET A 83 -36.28 9.85 2.71
C MET A 83 -37.46 9.07 3.32
N SER A 84 -37.23 8.24 4.33
CA SER A 84 -38.33 7.56 5.04
C SER A 84 -39.24 8.54 5.77
N ASN A 85 -38.68 9.56 6.42
CA ASN A 85 -39.47 10.57 7.13
C ASN A 85 -40.34 11.39 6.18
N LEU A 86 -39.76 11.82 5.05
CA LEU A 86 -40.50 12.55 4.01
C LEU A 86 -41.62 11.70 3.41
N ARG A 87 -41.37 10.40 3.18
CA ARG A 87 -42.40 9.48 2.68
C ARG A 87 -43.58 9.35 3.64
N THR A 88 -43.31 9.18 4.93
CA THR A 88 -44.36 9.11 5.97
C THR A 88 -45.16 10.40 6.03
N LYS A 89 -44.49 11.56 5.93
CA LYS A 89 -45.16 12.87 5.96
C LYS A 89 -46.05 13.10 4.74
N ASN A 90 -45.61 12.69 3.56
CA ASN A 90 -46.43 12.79 2.35
C ASN A 90 -47.69 11.90 2.42
N GLN A 91 -47.57 10.67 2.93
CA GLN A 91 -48.74 9.79 3.12
C GLN A 91 -49.76 10.41 4.07
N GLN A 92 -49.32 11.02 5.18
CA GLN A 92 -50.20 11.71 6.11
C GLN A 92 -50.93 12.91 5.48
N LEU A 93 -50.33 13.58 4.50
CA LEU A 93 -50.94 14.69 3.77
C LEU A 93 -51.92 14.22 2.70
N GLU A 94 -51.71 13.04 2.11
CA GLU A 94 -52.63 12.45 1.12
C GLU A 94 -53.89 11.86 1.77
N GLU A 95 -53.85 11.55 3.08
CA GLU A 95 -54.98 11.03 3.86
C GLU A 95 -55.88 12.14 4.47
N GLN A 96 -55.54 13.42 4.29
CA GLN A 96 -56.34 14.59 4.72
C GLN A 96 -57.16 15.19 3.57
#